data_AF-A0A0P7VET9-F1
#
_entry.id   AF-A0A0P7VET9-F1
#
_cell.length_a   1.000
_cell.length_b   1.000
_cell.length_c   1.000
_cell.angle_alpha   90.00
_cell.angle_beta   90.00
_cell.angle_gamma   90.00
#
_symmetry.space_group_name_H-M   'P 1'
#
loop_
_entity.id
_entity.type
_entity.pdbx_description
1 polymer ?
#
loop_
_entity_poly.entity_id
_entity_poly.type
_entity_poly.pdbx_seq_one_letter_code
_entity_poly.pdbx_strand_id
1 'polypeptide(L)' 'MSQKDSLKRSLEMLESRIESLPDEKRHLLQEDLHMLVERMLEAGLEPPKRVRQLDDFLMEERIEAQFDNMPV' A
#
# COMPACT_ATOMS: atom_id res chain seq x y z
N MET A 1 7.11 19.48 12.96
CA MET A 1 6.07 18.77 12.19
C MET A 1 5.55 17.64 13.06
N SER A 2 4.24 17.44 13.15
CA SER A 2 3.70 16.34 13.96
C SER A 2 3.99 15.01 13.24
N GLN A 3 4.34 13.96 13.99
CA GLN A 3 4.57 12.62 13.43
C GLN A 3 3.40 12.16 12.54
N LYS A 4 2.18 12.56 12.91
CA LYS A 4 0.95 12.31 12.17
C LYS A 4 0.90 12.98 10.80
N ASP A 5 1.45 14.19 10.67
CA ASP A 5 1.48 14.93 9.40
C ASP A 5 2.48 14.30 8.42
N SER A 6 3.58 13.75 8.95
CA SER A 6 4.56 13.01 8.15
C SER A 6 3.93 11.77 7.54
N LEU A 7 3.18 10.99 8.33
CA LEU A 7 2.52 9.77 7.87
C LEU A 7 1.48 10.06 6.78
N LYS A 8 0.69 11.12 6.93
CA LYS A 8 -0.28 11.55 5.91
C LYS A 8 0.40 11.92 4.59
N ARG A 9 1.50 12.68 4.63
CA ARG A 9 2.27 13.04 3.43
C ARG A 9 2.90 11.81 2.77
N SER A 10 3.45 10.90 3.57
CA SER A 10 3.96 9.62 3.07
C SER A 10 2.87 8.84 2.35
N LEU A 11 1.64 8.86 2.88
CA LEU A 11 0.51 8.15 2.28
C LEU A 11 0.12 8.76 0.94
N GLU A 12 -0.01 10.09 0.86
CA GLU A 12 -0.32 10.80 -0.39
C GLU A 12 0.74 10.54 -1.48
N MET A 13 2.02 10.55 -1.10
CA MET A 13 3.11 10.23 -2.03
C MET A 13 3.04 8.79 -2.52
N LEU A 14 2.73 7.86 -1.61
CA LEU A 14 2.63 6.44 -1.94
C LEU A 14 1.42 6.14 -2.83
N GLU A 15 0.25 6.71 -2.51
CA GLU A 15 -0.97 6.64 -3.36
C GLU A 15 -0.66 7.16 -4.77
N SER A 16 -0.06 8.35 -4.89
CA SER A 16 0.31 8.92 -6.19
C SER A 16 1.28 8.02 -6.96
N ARG A 17 2.22 7.39 -6.27
CA ARG A 17 3.16 6.45 -6.90
C ARG A 17 2.45 5.20 -7.40
N ILE A 18 1.53 4.64 -6.62
CA ILE A 18 0.70 3.49 -7.03
C ILE A 18 -0.13 3.85 -8.27
N GLU A 19 -0.79 5.02 -8.28
CA GLU A 19 -1.57 5.47 -9.43
C GLU A 19 -0.71 5.68 -10.69
N SER A 20 0.52 6.18 -10.51
CA SER A 20 1.47 6.39 -11.62
C SER A 20 2.07 5.09 -12.20
N LEU A 21 2.01 3.98 -11.46
CA LEU A 21 2.51 2.70 -11.91
C LEU A 21 1.44 1.94 -12.71
N PRO A 22 1.85 1.17 -13.73
CA PRO A 22 0.97 0.20 -14.39
C PRO A 22 0.43 -0.81 -13.37
N ASP A 23 -0.80 -1.29 -13.56
CA ASP A 23 -1.49 -2.22 -12.66
C ASP A 23 -0.59 -3.42 -12.28
N GLU A 24 0.05 -4.02 -13.28
CA GLU A 24 1.00 -5.15 -13.15
C GLU A 24 2.22 -4.87 -12.24
N LYS A 25 2.48 -3.62 -11.86
CA LYS A 25 3.59 -3.24 -10.97
C LYS A 25 3.13 -2.66 -9.65
N ARG A 26 1.82 -2.43 -9.47
CA ARG A 26 1.27 -1.85 -8.24
C ARG A 26 1.43 -2.79 -7.05
N HIS A 27 1.33 -4.10 -7.26
CA HIS A 27 1.52 -5.12 -6.23
C HIS A 27 2.91 -5.06 -5.57
N LEU A 28 3.91 -4.50 -6.26
CA LEU A 28 5.27 -4.30 -5.71
C LEU A 28 5.29 -3.25 -4.60
N LEU A 29 4.35 -2.32 -4.58
CA LEU A 29 4.22 -1.29 -3.55
C LEU A 29 3.26 -1.70 -2.42
N GLN A 30 2.68 -2.90 -2.48
CA GLN A 30 1.75 -3.39 -1.46
C GLN A 30 2.41 -3.44 -0.08
N GLU A 31 3.63 -3.95 0.02
CA GLU A 31 4.33 -4.07 1.29
C GLU A 31 4.62 -2.69 1.92
N ASP A 32 5.03 -1.72 1.09
CA ASP A 32 5.22 -0.33 1.51
C ASP A 32 3.91 0.31 1.98
N LEU A 33 2.79 0.02 1.30
CA LEU A 33 1.45 0.50 1.65
C LEU A 33 0.98 -0.09 2.98
N HIS A 34 1.13 -1.40 3.14
CA HIS A 34 0.77 -2.13 4.34
C HIS A 34 1.52 -1.62 5.58
N MET A 35 2.85 -1.51 5.49
CA MET A 35 3.66 -0.96 6.59
C MET A 35 3.26 0.46 6.96
N LEU A 36 2.89 1.28 5.98
CA LEU A 36 2.47 2.65 6.25
C LEU A 36 1.09 2.70 6.93
N VAL A 37 0.16 1.85 6.51
CA VAL A 37 -1.16 1.67 7.12
C VAL A 37 -1.02 1.22 8.57
N GLU A 38 -0.17 0.23 8.85
CA GLU A 38 0.12 -0.24 10.21
C GLU A 38 0.69 0.89 11.08
N ARG A 39 1.70 1.62 10.57
CA ARG A 39 2.28 2.77 11.29
C ARG A 39 1.27 3.88 11.56
N MET A 40 0.29 4.09 10.67
CA MET A 40 -0.82 5.02 10.93
C MET A 40 -1.68 4.52 12.08
N LEU A 41 -2.06 3.24 12.09
CA LEU A 41 -2.86 2.64 13.15
C LEU A 41 -2.13 2.71 14.51
N GLU A 42 -0.84 2.37 14.55
CA GLU A 42 0.00 2.47 15.75
C GLU A 42 0.10 3.92 16.28
N ALA A 43 0.14 4.90 15.39
CA ALA A 43 0.13 6.32 15.74
C ALA A 43 -1.25 6.84 16.17
N GLY A 44 -2.28 5.98 16.22
CA GLY A 44 -3.66 6.35 16.51
C GLY A 44 -4.28 7.22 15.41
N LEU A 45 -3.88 7.00 14.15
CA LEU A 45 -4.51 7.55 12.96
C LEU A 45 -5.34 6.47 12.29
N GLU A 46 -6.53 6.84 11.83
CA GLU A 46 -7.30 5.97 10.96
C GLU A 46 -6.88 6.20 9.50
N PRO A 47 -6.35 5.17 8.81
CA PRO A 47 -6.10 5.25 7.38
C PRO A 47 -7.43 5.38 6.62
N PRO A 48 -7.45 6.11 5.48
CA PRO A 48 -8.64 6.22 4.66
C PRO A 48 -9.18 4.86 4.21
N LYS A 49 -10.50 4.71 4.10
CA LYS A 49 -11.12 3.45 3.65
C LYS A 49 -10.60 2.99 2.28
N ARG A 50 -10.41 3.93 1.35
CA ARG A 50 -9.87 3.65 0.00
C ARG A 50 -8.47 3.02 0.05
N VAL A 51 -7.64 3.43 1.01
CA VAL A 51 -6.27 2.94 1.19
C VAL A 51 -6.29 1.50 1.68
N ARG A 52 -7.15 1.18 2.65
CA ARG A 52 -7.32 -0.19 3.13
C ARG A 52 -7.79 -1.13 2.02
N GLN A 53 -8.78 -0.69 1.24
CA GLN A 53 -9.28 -1.45 0.10
C GLN A 53 -8.19 -1.67 -0.97
N LEU A 54 -7.35 -0.66 -1.21
CA LEU A 54 -6.23 -0.77 -2.13
C LEU A 54 -5.16 -1.74 -1.60
N ASP A 55 -4.85 -1.71 -0.30
CA ASP A 55 -3.91 -2.64 0.33
C ASP A 55 -4.40 -4.10 0.22
N ASP A 56 -5.67 -4.35 0.55
CA ASP A 56 -6.29 -5.67 0.42
C ASP A 56 -6.25 -6.16 -1.04
N PHE A 57 -6.63 -5.31 -1.99
CA PHE A 57 -6.61 -5.63 -3.42
C PHE A 57 -5.19 -5.96 -3.91
N LEU A 58 -4.21 -5.12 -3.58
CA LEU A 58 -2.83 -5.35 -4.00
C LEU A 58 -2.21 -6.57 -3.31
N MET A 59 -2.69 -6.96 -2.12
CA MET A 59 -2.23 -8.14 -1.41
C MET A 59 -2.66 -9.41 -2.17
N GLU A 60 -3.90 -9.46 -2.64
CA GLU A 60 -4.40 -10.53 -3.50
C GLU A 60 -3.59 -10.63 -4.81
N GLU A 61 -3.42 -9.50 -5.51
CA GLU A 61 -2.62 -9.44 -6.75
C GLU A 61 -1.17 -9.89 -6.54
N ARG A 62 -0.55 -9.53 -5.41
CA ARG A 62 0.82 -9.96 -5.08
C ARG A 62 0.91 -11.46 -4.85
N ILE A 63 -0.10 -12.04 -4.21
CA ILE A 63 -0.19 -13.48 -3.97
C ILE A 63 -0.31 -14.17 -5.34
N GLU A 64 -1.24 -13.75 -6.18
CA GLU A 64 -1.44 -14.30 -7.53
C GLU A 64 -0.17 -14.20 -8.39
N ALA A 65 0.49 -13.03 -8.42
CA ALA A 65 1.74 -12.81 -9.16
C ALA A 65 2.92 -13.68 -8.66
N GLN A 66 2.93 -14.06 -7.37
CA GLN A 66 3.92 -15.00 -6.84
C GLN A 66 3.66 -16.44 -7.31
N PHE A 67 2.40 -16.83 -7.51
CA PHE A 67 2.04 -18.16 -7.99
C PHE A 67 2.18 -18.30 -9.51
N ASP A 68 1.92 -17.25 -10.29
CA ASP A 68 2.03 -17.26 -11.76
C ASP A 68 3.47 -17.45 -12.26
N ASN A 69 4.46 -17.17 -11.42
CA ASN A 69 5.89 -17.36 -11.71
C ASN A 69 6.48 -18.70 -11.24
N MET A 70 5.68 -19.63 -10.71
CA MET A 70 6.20 -20.97 -10.38
C MET A 70 6.22 -21.84 -11.64
N PRO A 71 7.41 -22.24 -12.17
CA PRO A 71 7.44 -23.26 -13.21
C PRO A 71 6.98 -24.58 -12.58
N VAL A 72 5.95 -25.19 -13.17
CA VAL A 72 5.70 -26.62 -12.97
C VAL A 72 6.87 -27.45 -13.48
#